data_AF-A0A7I0HXI1-F1
#
_entry.id   AF-A0A7I0HXI1-F1
#
_cell.length_a   1.000
_cell.length_b   1.000
_cell.length_c   1.000
_cell.angle_alpha   90.00
_cell.angle_beta   90.00
_cell.angle_gamma   90.00
#
_symmetry.space_group_name_H-M   'P 1'
#
loop_
_entity.id
_entity.type
_entity.pdbx_description
1 polymer ?
#
loop_
_entity_poly.entity_id
_entity_poly.type
_entity_poly.pdbx_seq_one_letter_code
_entity_poly.pdbx_strand_id
1 'polypeptide(L)'
;MFGANCVTGPDLWARDLRTQSSVCVPVELVSSGNFIEVYKEKSLSTNFNLIQFAKDFDTITYPRLVETFGIPSDVDGDGKVKILVMDIKDGATSNSAYVAGYFDPINYFPDNFLQRVRSNFAEVLYLDGRELIAANSKDPNAFASTAAHEFQHLLRFPKMYDSNHSDELWINEGTSEVASDIAGFGPQTSRLDCYSGVNDSRCNDGINGVSLLDWNNNAEVLKQYSFAYVFMRYLYDISGTTDSERQQFFRNTVVGTGGTRANSTGNLISIFKSSPNFDSTRLTSNNSDIFFRLFTLLTAQSFNINNVSSVQQVTADGQAPNTIDLTAALAKYPLPTSLNRLIIYPVSPTTAKSSIKQGAANFYTTNTPAISASSSRKNQGRITGVTQGIVLWADSPQGLNANLKFTPGKDDVPIQNPSKPRSLKSVIQESSPYGAIPICGIEFTNDLAHTYESIPIE
;
A
#
# COMPACT_ATOMS: atom_id res chain seq x y z
N MET A 1 30.42 -6.70 -27.37
CA MET A 1 29.16 -7.06 -26.69
C MET A 1 29.31 -8.49 -26.21
N PHE A 2 29.38 -8.72 -24.91
CA PHE A 2 29.07 -10.05 -24.37
C PHE A 2 27.54 -10.15 -24.32
N GLY A 3 26.96 -11.19 -24.92
CA GLY A 3 25.52 -11.39 -24.90
C GLY A 3 25.03 -11.71 -23.49
N ALA A 4 23.88 -11.17 -23.11
CA ALA A 4 23.24 -11.49 -21.84
C ALA A 4 22.84 -12.97 -21.81
N ASN A 5 23.05 -13.67 -20.69
CA ASN A 5 22.66 -15.07 -20.53
C ASN A 5 21.96 -15.32 -19.19
N CYS A 6 20.62 -15.18 -19.20
CA CYS A 6 19.74 -15.44 -18.06
C CYS A 6 19.11 -16.84 -18.07
N VAL A 7 19.60 -17.75 -18.92
CA VAL A 7 19.10 -19.15 -19.00
C VAL A 7 20.09 -20.11 -18.36
N THR A 8 21.40 -19.88 -18.54
CA THR A 8 22.48 -20.71 -17.97
C THR A 8 23.65 -19.89 -17.41
N GLY A 9 23.52 -18.57 -17.37
CA GLY A 9 24.54 -17.65 -16.90
C GLY A 9 24.10 -16.88 -15.65
N PRO A 10 24.94 -15.93 -15.18
CA PRO A 10 24.71 -15.18 -13.95
C PRO A 10 23.83 -13.92 -14.16
N ASP A 11 23.31 -13.70 -15.36
CA ASP A 11 22.51 -12.52 -15.68
C ASP A 11 21.05 -12.74 -15.24
N LEU A 12 20.35 -11.67 -14.85
CA LEU A 12 19.03 -11.76 -14.24
C LEU A 12 17.91 -11.33 -15.20
N TRP A 13 16.77 -12.01 -15.14
CA TRP A 13 15.54 -11.52 -15.75
C TRP A 13 14.99 -10.35 -14.94
N ALA A 14 14.58 -9.30 -15.62
CA ALA A 14 13.80 -8.19 -15.06
C ALA A 14 12.60 -7.92 -15.96
N ARG A 15 11.60 -7.18 -15.47
CA ARG A 15 10.45 -6.77 -16.27
C ARG A 15 10.75 -5.45 -17.00
N ASP A 16 10.38 -5.36 -18.27
CA ASP A 16 10.26 -4.08 -18.97
C ASP A 16 8.85 -3.54 -18.73
N LEU A 17 8.70 -2.45 -17.98
CA LEU A 17 7.40 -1.98 -17.50
C LEU A 17 6.62 -1.21 -18.58
N ARG A 18 7.25 -0.89 -19.72
CA ARG A 18 6.58 -0.33 -20.91
C ARG A 18 5.97 -1.42 -21.76
N THR A 19 6.69 -2.53 -21.96
CA THR A 19 6.29 -3.61 -22.85
C THR A 19 5.67 -4.81 -22.14
N GLN A 20 5.78 -4.89 -20.81
CA GLN A 20 5.25 -5.97 -20.00
C GLN A 20 5.72 -7.36 -20.46
N SER A 21 7.03 -7.45 -20.70
CA SER A 21 7.75 -8.65 -21.06
C SER A 21 9.09 -8.66 -20.34
N SER A 22 9.68 -9.84 -20.11
CA SER A 22 10.98 -9.89 -19.45
C SER A 22 12.12 -9.49 -20.39
N VAL A 23 13.09 -8.77 -19.83
CA VAL A 23 14.40 -8.49 -20.42
C VAL A 23 15.45 -9.25 -19.64
N CYS A 24 16.43 -9.82 -20.34
CA CYS A 24 17.63 -10.37 -19.72
C CYS A 24 18.63 -9.23 -19.49
N VAL A 25 18.95 -8.93 -18.23
CA VAL A 25 19.80 -7.81 -17.80
C VAL A 25 21.21 -8.32 -17.51
N PRO A 26 22.24 -7.86 -18.23
CA PRO A 26 23.63 -8.21 -17.89
C PRO A 26 24.01 -7.62 -16.53
N VAL A 27 24.38 -8.44 -15.54
CA VAL A 27 24.68 -7.96 -14.17
C VAL A 27 26.13 -8.17 -13.76
N GLU A 28 26.61 -7.36 -12.81
CA GLU A 28 27.81 -7.65 -12.02
C GLU A 28 27.43 -7.72 -10.53
N LEU A 29 27.99 -8.70 -9.81
CA LEU A 29 27.84 -8.81 -8.36
C LEU A 29 28.69 -7.73 -7.69
N VAL A 30 28.06 -6.83 -6.95
CA VAL A 30 28.71 -5.73 -6.23
C VAL A 30 29.10 -6.15 -4.81
N SER A 31 28.23 -6.90 -4.14
CA SER A 31 28.46 -7.37 -2.77
C SER A 31 27.60 -8.59 -2.46
N SER A 32 28.12 -9.50 -1.64
CA SER A 32 27.42 -10.68 -1.13
C SER A 32 27.57 -10.70 0.39
N GLY A 33 26.46 -10.51 1.09
CA GLY A 33 26.35 -10.50 2.56
C GLY A 33 25.99 -11.87 3.12
N ASN A 34 25.44 -11.89 4.33
CA ASN A 34 24.93 -13.12 4.96
C ASN A 34 23.56 -13.51 4.40
N PHE A 35 22.70 -12.51 4.17
CA PHE A 35 21.29 -12.66 3.81
C PHE A 35 20.92 -12.05 2.46
N ILE A 36 21.80 -11.21 1.89
CA ILE A 36 21.51 -10.51 0.63
C ILE A 36 22.69 -10.52 -0.35
N GLU A 37 22.39 -10.39 -1.64
CA GLU A 37 23.36 -10.13 -2.70
C GLU A 37 22.93 -8.90 -3.51
N VAL A 38 23.82 -7.92 -3.66
CA VAL A 38 23.56 -6.74 -4.48
C VAL A 38 24.22 -6.91 -5.85
N TYR A 39 23.38 -6.93 -6.86
CA TYR A 39 23.74 -6.93 -8.27
C TYR A 39 23.52 -5.54 -8.87
N LYS A 40 24.32 -5.18 -9.86
CA LYS A 40 24.14 -3.96 -10.64
C LYS A 40 24.17 -4.29 -12.12
N GLU A 41 23.31 -3.67 -12.91
CA GLU A 41 23.39 -3.74 -14.37
C GLU A 41 24.77 -3.27 -14.86
N LYS A 42 25.44 -4.04 -15.73
CA LYS A 42 26.77 -3.72 -16.26
C LYS A 42 26.82 -2.39 -17.03
N SER A 43 25.71 -1.98 -17.63
CA SER A 43 25.54 -0.69 -18.33
C SER A 43 25.48 0.50 -17.38
N LEU A 44 25.08 0.27 -16.12
CA LEU A 44 24.72 1.34 -15.20
C LEU A 44 25.97 2.01 -14.60
N SER A 45 26.10 3.29 -14.91
CA SER A 45 27.07 4.19 -14.29
C SER A 45 26.43 4.88 -13.09
N THR A 46 26.96 4.65 -11.90
CA THR A 46 26.48 5.29 -10.66
C THR A 46 27.64 5.54 -9.69
N ASN A 47 27.58 6.66 -8.97
CA ASN A 47 28.52 7.01 -7.91
C ASN A 47 27.98 6.66 -6.50
N PHE A 48 26.80 6.05 -6.42
CA PHE A 48 26.21 5.64 -5.15
C PHE A 48 26.98 4.46 -4.54
N ASN A 49 27.19 4.49 -3.21
CA ASN A 49 27.98 3.46 -2.53
C ASN A 49 27.14 2.20 -2.26
N LEU A 50 26.93 1.41 -3.32
CA LEU A 50 26.19 0.15 -3.27
C LEU A 50 26.80 -0.89 -2.31
N ILE A 51 28.10 -0.83 -2.03
CA ILE A 51 28.75 -1.71 -1.03
C ILE A 51 28.32 -1.34 0.39
N GLN A 52 28.26 -0.04 0.70
CA GLN A 52 27.77 0.43 2.01
C GLN A 52 26.26 0.16 2.16
N PHE A 53 25.47 0.41 1.11
CA PHE A 53 24.05 0.03 1.09
C PHE A 53 23.86 -1.47 1.34
N ALA A 54 24.61 -2.35 0.65
CA ALA A 54 24.53 -3.80 0.85
C ALA A 54 24.77 -4.19 2.31
N LYS A 55 25.82 -3.64 2.92
CA LYS A 55 26.16 -3.88 4.32
C LYS A 55 25.06 -3.41 5.28
N ASP A 56 24.53 -2.20 5.09
CA ASP A 56 23.49 -1.65 5.96
C ASP A 56 22.15 -2.38 5.77
N PHE A 57 21.85 -2.85 4.55
CA PHE A 57 20.69 -3.69 4.30
C PHE A 57 20.82 -5.04 5.00
N ASP A 58 21.94 -5.75 4.82
CA ASP A 58 22.23 -7.07 5.42
C ASP A 58 22.20 -7.03 6.96
N THR A 59 22.75 -5.96 7.56
CA THR A 59 22.98 -5.89 9.02
C THR A 59 21.94 -5.08 9.80
N ILE A 60 21.11 -4.26 9.13
CA ILE A 60 20.12 -3.39 9.80
C ILE A 60 18.72 -3.61 9.22
N THR A 61 18.53 -3.45 7.91
CA THR A 61 17.18 -3.48 7.29
C THR A 61 16.59 -4.89 7.30
N TYR A 62 17.34 -5.88 6.82
CA TYR A 62 16.92 -7.27 6.76
C TYR A 62 16.47 -7.82 8.13
N PRO A 63 17.29 -7.77 9.21
CA PRO A 63 16.87 -8.32 10.50
C PRO A 63 15.66 -7.60 11.10
N ARG A 64 15.54 -6.26 10.98
CA ARG A 64 14.37 -5.50 11.49
C ARG A 64 13.07 -5.91 10.80
N LEU A 65 13.11 -6.07 9.48
CA LEU A 65 11.92 -6.42 8.71
C LEU A 65 11.55 -7.90 8.87
N VAL A 66 12.52 -8.80 9.05
CA VAL A 66 12.27 -10.20 9.43
C VAL A 66 11.72 -10.33 10.86
N GLU A 67 12.22 -9.53 11.81
CA GLU A 67 11.72 -9.45 13.19
C GLU A 67 10.27 -8.93 13.27
N THR A 68 9.81 -8.17 12.28
CA THR A 68 8.41 -7.73 12.17
C THR A 68 7.56 -8.71 11.36
N PHE A 69 7.92 -8.96 10.09
CA PHE A 69 7.03 -9.60 9.11
C PHE A 69 7.27 -11.11 8.93
N GLY A 70 8.40 -11.64 9.43
CA GLY A 70 8.81 -13.05 9.26
C GLY A 70 9.91 -13.22 8.23
N ILE A 71 10.41 -14.46 8.10
CA ILE A 71 11.46 -14.79 7.12
C ILE A 71 10.93 -14.77 5.68
N PRO A 72 11.77 -14.45 4.68
CA PRO A 72 11.44 -14.65 3.28
C PRO A 72 11.23 -16.14 2.97
N SER A 73 10.76 -16.42 1.75
CA SER A 73 10.98 -17.73 1.14
C SER A 73 12.46 -17.90 0.72
N ASP A 74 12.79 -19.08 0.22
CA ASP A 74 14.12 -19.46 -0.26
C ASP A 74 13.88 -20.48 -1.38
N VAL A 75 13.49 -20.00 -2.57
CA VAL A 75 12.97 -20.87 -3.64
C VAL A 75 14.07 -21.55 -4.46
N ASP A 76 15.25 -20.94 -4.59
CA ASP A 76 16.45 -21.58 -5.16
C ASP A 76 17.30 -22.33 -4.13
N GLY A 77 17.13 -22.03 -2.83
CA GLY A 77 17.85 -22.70 -1.75
C GLY A 77 19.24 -22.11 -1.48
N ASP A 78 19.53 -20.90 -1.94
CA ASP A 78 20.80 -20.21 -1.63
C ASP A 78 20.76 -19.38 -0.33
N GLY A 79 19.56 -19.18 0.23
CA GLY A 79 19.33 -18.49 1.49
C GLY A 79 19.45 -16.97 1.44
N LYS A 80 19.44 -16.35 0.23
CA LYS A 80 19.67 -14.91 0.06
C LYS A 80 18.62 -14.20 -0.80
N VAL A 81 18.37 -12.94 -0.45
CA VAL A 81 17.58 -12.02 -1.27
C VAL A 81 18.51 -11.24 -2.21
N LYS A 82 18.19 -11.28 -3.50
CA LYS A 82 18.95 -10.65 -4.59
C LYS A 82 18.37 -9.27 -4.85
N ILE A 83 19.20 -8.24 -4.80
CA ILE A 83 18.81 -6.85 -5.08
C ILE A 83 19.48 -6.43 -6.39
N LEU A 84 18.69 -6.31 -7.46
CA LEU A 84 19.16 -5.84 -8.76
C LEU A 84 18.95 -4.33 -8.89
N VAL A 85 20.06 -3.60 -9.00
CA VAL A 85 20.09 -2.17 -9.29
C VAL A 85 20.29 -1.95 -10.78
N MET A 86 19.28 -1.41 -11.46
CA MET A 86 19.24 -1.27 -12.93
C MET A 86 18.55 0.03 -13.36
N ASP A 87 18.71 0.44 -14.62
CA ASP A 87 17.87 1.50 -15.21
C ASP A 87 16.47 0.89 -15.45
N ILE A 88 15.49 1.18 -14.59
CA ILE A 88 14.17 0.51 -14.66
C ILE A 88 13.47 0.95 -15.95
N LYS A 89 13.02 -0.03 -16.74
CA LYS A 89 12.45 0.22 -18.08
C LYS A 89 10.98 0.58 -18.01
N ASP A 90 10.67 1.68 -17.35
CA ASP A 90 9.32 2.23 -17.18
C ASP A 90 8.93 3.30 -18.22
N GLY A 91 9.92 3.89 -18.89
CA GLY A 91 9.72 4.97 -19.85
C GLY A 91 9.88 6.37 -19.26
N ALA A 92 10.44 6.46 -18.04
CA ALA A 92 10.81 7.71 -17.41
C ALA A 92 11.70 8.57 -18.31
N THR A 93 11.53 9.87 -18.15
CA THR A 93 12.30 10.93 -18.82
C THR A 93 12.66 12.00 -17.79
N SER A 94 13.52 12.94 -18.16
CA SER A 94 13.93 13.99 -17.23
C SER A 94 12.72 14.79 -16.72
N ASN A 95 12.44 14.69 -15.42
CA ASN A 95 11.30 15.31 -14.71
C ASN A 95 9.92 14.71 -15.05
N SER A 96 9.83 13.41 -15.37
CA SER A 96 8.57 12.66 -15.34
C SER A 96 8.49 11.76 -14.10
N ALA A 97 7.28 11.28 -13.81
CA ALA A 97 7.10 10.13 -12.93
C ALA A 97 7.98 8.95 -13.37
N TYR A 98 8.47 8.19 -12.40
CA TYR A 98 9.22 6.95 -12.56
C TYR A 98 8.87 5.94 -11.47
N VAL A 99 9.19 4.67 -11.71
CA VAL A 99 9.09 3.57 -10.76
C VAL A 99 10.39 3.43 -10.00
N ALA A 100 10.38 3.72 -8.69
CA ALA A 100 11.57 3.68 -7.86
C ALA A 100 12.08 2.25 -7.59
N GLY A 101 11.16 1.29 -7.46
CA GLY A 101 11.48 -0.10 -7.22
C GLY A 101 10.29 -1.00 -7.49
N TYR A 102 10.55 -2.31 -7.50
CA TYR A 102 9.52 -3.33 -7.46
C TYR A 102 10.05 -4.69 -6.96
N PHE A 103 9.13 -5.49 -6.41
CA PHE A 103 9.15 -6.94 -6.33
C PHE A 103 8.30 -7.53 -7.48
N ASP A 104 8.78 -8.58 -8.15
CA ASP A 104 8.00 -9.30 -9.17
C ASP A 104 7.63 -10.72 -8.69
N PRO A 105 6.33 -10.99 -8.41
CA PRO A 105 5.84 -12.30 -7.98
C PRO A 105 6.18 -13.48 -8.90
N ILE A 106 6.50 -13.24 -10.18
CA ILE A 106 6.88 -14.32 -11.10
C ILE A 106 8.11 -15.09 -10.61
N ASN A 107 9.02 -14.41 -9.88
CA ASN A 107 10.27 -14.98 -9.43
C ASN A 107 10.11 -16.07 -8.36
N TYR A 108 8.93 -16.21 -7.75
CA TYR A 108 8.61 -17.29 -6.83
C TYR A 108 8.34 -18.64 -7.52
N PHE A 109 8.09 -18.63 -8.84
CA PHE A 109 7.76 -19.82 -9.62
C PHE A 109 8.94 -20.27 -10.50
N PRO A 110 9.09 -21.57 -10.80
CA PRO A 110 10.08 -22.04 -11.77
C PRO A 110 9.89 -21.38 -13.14
N ASP A 111 10.98 -21.04 -13.81
CA ASP A 111 10.94 -20.38 -15.11
C ASP A 111 10.29 -21.25 -16.20
N ASN A 112 9.43 -20.62 -17.01
CA ASN A 112 8.70 -21.26 -18.08
C ASN A 112 8.90 -20.50 -19.38
N PHE A 113 9.70 -21.07 -20.29
CA PHE A 113 10.04 -20.44 -21.56
C PHE A 113 8.85 -20.24 -22.52
N LEU A 114 7.69 -20.86 -22.25
CA LEU A 114 6.45 -20.66 -23.00
C LEU A 114 5.68 -19.41 -22.55
N GLN A 115 6.01 -18.83 -21.38
CA GLN A 115 5.41 -17.60 -20.90
C GLN A 115 6.16 -16.36 -21.42
N ARG A 116 5.40 -15.26 -21.57
CA ARG A 116 5.92 -13.92 -21.97
C ARG A 116 6.82 -13.30 -20.89
N VAL A 117 6.58 -13.68 -19.64
CA VAL A 117 7.35 -13.28 -18.47
C VAL A 117 8.22 -14.46 -18.06
N ARG A 118 9.48 -14.17 -17.72
CA ARG A 118 10.49 -15.11 -17.28
C ARG A 118 10.76 -14.92 -15.79
N SER A 119 11.10 -16.01 -15.14
CA SER A 119 11.42 -16.06 -13.71
C SER A 119 12.92 -16.25 -13.50
N ASN A 120 13.46 -15.68 -12.43
CA ASN A 120 14.78 -16.06 -11.91
C ASN A 120 14.71 -17.29 -10.99
N PHE A 121 13.50 -17.70 -10.58
CA PHE A 121 13.23 -18.68 -9.53
C PHE A 121 14.05 -18.39 -8.25
N ALA A 122 13.94 -17.16 -7.75
CA ALA A 122 14.73 -16.62 -6.66
C ALA A 122 14.03 -15.43 -5.97
N GLU A 123 14.43 -15.10 -4.75
CA GLU A 123 13.97 -13.91 -4.02
C GLU A 123 14.60 -12.63 -4.61
N VAL A 124 13.98 -11.99 -5.60
CA VAL A 124 14.54 -10.79 -6.28
C VAL A 124 13.76 -9.50 -6.01
N LEU A 125 14.49 -8.46 -5.59
CA LEU A 125 14.06 -7.05 -5.55
C LEU A 125 14.74 -6.27 -6.68
N TYR A 126 14.01 -5.36 -7.31
CA TYR A 126 14.51 -4.47 -8.36
C TYR A 126 14.45 -3.03 -7.88
N LEU A 127 15.55 -2.30 -7.99
CA LEU A 127 15.66 -0.90 -7.59
C LEU A 127 16.20 -0.06 -8.75
N ASP A 128 15.62 1.13 -8.90
CA ASP A 128 16.08 2.04 -9.93
C ASP A 128 17.47 2.61 -9.60
N GLY A 129 18.36 2.48 -10.57
CA GLY A 129 19.77 2.85 -10.46
C GLY A 129 20.09 4.28 -10.87
N ARG A 130 19.08 5.06 -11.27
CA ARG A 130 19.27 6.30 -12.03
C ARG A 130 18.44 7.44 -11.45
N GLU A 131 17.14 7.46 -11.70
CA GLU A 131 16.18 8.42 -11.16
C GLU A 131 16.06 8.31 -9.62
N LEU A 132 15.98 7.11 -9.04
CA LEU A 132 15.95 6.93 -7.57
C LEU A 132 17.28 7.32 -6.91
N ILE A 133 18.40 6.94 -7.53
CA ILE A 133 19.72 7.35 -7.03
C ILE A 133 19.91 8.87 -7.13
N ALA A 134 19.34 9.53 -8.15
CA ALA A 134 19.31 10.98 -8.22
C ALA A 134 18.43 11.61 -7.12
N ALA A 135 17.33 10.96 -6.73
CA ALA A 135 16.45 11.42 -5.65
C ALA A 135 17.14 11.46 -4.28
N ASN A 136 18.20 10.66 -4.05
CA ASN A 136 19.03 10.73 -2.84
C ASN A 136 19.65 12.13 -2.59
N SER A 137 19.73 12.98 -3.61
CA SER A 137 20.17 14.39 -3.46
C SER A 137 19.14 15.28 -2.73
N LYS A 138 17.86 14.88 -2.71
CA LYS A 138 16.75 15.57 -2.04
C LYS A 138 16.37 14.86 -0.73
N ASP A 139 16.36 13.53 -0.73
CA ASP A 139 16.11 12.67 0.43
C ASP A 139 17.18 11.57 0.51
N PRO A 140 18.22 11.72 1.36
CA PRO A 140 19.31 10.76 1.47
C PRO A 140 18.92 9.31 1.78
N ASN A 141 17.69 9.07 2.26
CA ASN A 141 17.19 7.74 2.57
C ASN A 141 16.42 7.09 1.42
N ALA A 142 16.05 7.83 0.35
CA ALA A 142 15.09 7.38 -0.67
C ALA A 142 15.39 6.00 -1.24
N PHE A 143 16.65 5.72 -1.58
CA PHE A 143 17.05 4.41 -2.10
C PHE A 143 16.90 3.27 -1.08
N ALA A 144 17.24 3.52 0.19
CA ALA A 144 17.17 2.52 1.25
C ALA A 144 15.74 2.32 1.79
N SER A 145 14.93 3.38 1.83
CA SER A 145 13.51 3.29 2.18
C SER A 145 12.70 2.58 1.10
N THR A 146 12.99 2.82 -0.18
CA THR A 146 12.42 2.03 -1.29
C THR A 146 12.77 0.54 -1.15
N ALA A 147 14.04 0.22 -0.89
CA ALA A 147 14.46 -1.17 -0.68
C ALA A 147 13.74 -1.86 0.49
N ALA A 148 13.46 -1.13 1.58
CA ALA A 148 12.70 -1.62 2.73
C ALA A 148 11.21 -1.86 2.40
N HIS A 149 10.60 -1.01 1.57
CA HIS A 149 9.23 -1.17 1.06
C HIS A 149 9.11 -2.41 0.17
N GLU A 150 9.99 -2.56 -0.84
CA GLU A 150 9.93 -3.70 -1.76
C GLU A 150 10.22 -5.04 -1.04
N PHE A 151 11.10 -5.02 -0.03
CA PHE A 151 11.32 -6.20 0.79
C PHE A 151 10.08 -6.61 1.60
N GLN A 152 9.22 -5.66 2.01
CA GLN A 152 7.94 -5.99 2.64
C GLN A 152 7.06 -6.84 1.72
N HIS A 153 6.92 -6.43 0.45
CA HIS A 153 6.12 -7.16 -0.54
C HIS A 153 6.65 -8.59 -0.73
N LEU A 154 7.97 -8.75 -0.82
CA LEU A 154 8.62 -10.06 -0.91
C LEU A 154 8.35 -10.94 0.33
N LEU A 155 8.48 -10.38 1.55
CA LEU A 155 8.16 -11.10 2.80
C LEU A 155 6.68 -11.50 2.90
N ARG A 156 5.79 -10.66 2.37
CA ARG A 156 4.34 -10.85 2.40
C ARG A 156 3.87 -11.89 1.39
N PHE A 157 4.40 -11.87 0.17
CA PHE A 157 3.83 -12.58 -0.96
C PHE A 157 3.64 -14.10 -0.75
N PRO A 158 4.59 -14.86 -0.17
CA PRO A 158 4.37 -16.27 0.13
C PRO A 158 3.14 -16.50 1.02
N LYS A 159 2.83 -15.59 1.94
CA LYS A 159 1.66 -15.70 2.84
C LYS A 159 0.34 -15.42 2.10
N MET A 160 0.37 -14.60 1.05
CA MET A 160 -0.77 -14.39 0.15
C MET A 160 -1.02 -15.64 -0.70
N TYR A 161 0.05 -16.22 -1.26
CA TYR A 161 0.00 -17.45 -2.04
C TYR A 161 -0.47 -18.66 -1.21
N ASP A 162 0.17 -18.93 -0.06
CA ASP A 162 -0.16 -20.02 0.86
C ASP A 162 -1.63 -19.96 1.33
N SER A 163 -2.18 -18.76 1.49
CA SER A 163 -3.57 -18.56 1.90
C SER A 163 -4.57 -18.54 0.74
N ASN A 164 -4.12 -18.51 -0.53
CA ASN A 164 -4.93 -18.28 -1.72
C ASN A 164 -5.87 -17.05 -1.56
N HIS A 165 -5.31 -15.92 -1.13
CA HIS A 165 -6.02 -14.64 -1.04
C HIS A 165 -5.10 -13.49 -1.42
N SER A 166 -5.62 -12.53 -2.19
CA SER A 166 -4.98 -11.21 -2.30
C SER A 166 -5.38 -10.31 -1.13
N ASP A 167 -4.55 -9.31 -0.87
CA ASP A 167 -4.79 -8.26 0.12
C ASP A 167 -5.39 -7.03 -0.59
N GLU A 168 -6.29 -6.29 0.06
CA GLU A 168 -6.73 -4.97 -0.44
C GLU A 168 -5.51 -4.05 -0.64
N LEU A 169 -5.40 -3.45 -1.83
CA LEU A 169 -4.24 -2.68 -2.30
C LEU A 169 -3.71 -1.67 -1.26
N TRP A 170 -4.59 -0.89 -0.65
CA TRP A 170 -4.22 0.11 0.35
C TRP A 170 -3.61 -0.50 1.63
N ILE A 171 -3.97 -1.74 1.98
CA ILE A 171 -3.36 -2.48 3.11
C ILE A 171 -2.02 -3.05 2.68
N ASN A 172 -1.86 -3.42 1.41
CA ASN A 172 -0.59 -3.84 0.85
C ASN A 172 0.43 -2.69 0.95
N GLU A 173 0.21 -1.64 0.16
CA GLU A 173 1.07 -0.45 0.08
C GLU A 173 1.24 0.25 1.44
N GLY A 174 0.15 0.43 2.19
CA GLY A 174 0.22 1.11 3.49
C GLY A 174 1.04 0.37 4.53
N THR A 175 1.13 -0.97 4.45
CA THR A 175 2.06 -1.74 5.30
C THR A 175 3.50 -1.58 4.82
N SER A 176 3.74 -1.60 3.50
CA SER A 176 5.06 -1.45 2.90
C SER A 176 5.67 -0.07 3.15
N GLU A 177 4.88 1.00 3.07
CA GLU A 177 5.32 2.36 3.40
C GLU A 177 5.76 2.49 4.87
N VAL A 178 5.08 1.80 5.79
CA VAL A 178 5.43 1.77 7.21
C VAL A 178 6.58 0.78 7.50
N ALA A 179 6.85 -0.19 6.62
CA ALA A 179 8.05 -1.03 6.72
C ALA A 179 9.32 -0.18 6.59
N SER A 180 9.33 0.83 5.70
CA SER A 180 10.42 1.81 5.60
C SER A 180 10.67 2.55 6.92
N ASP A 181 9.62 2.91 7.65
CA ASP A 181 9.74 3.52 8.98
C ASP A 181 10.33 2.54 10.00
N ILE A 182 9.89 1.28 10.00
CA ILE A 182 10.36 0.22 10.91
C ILE A 182 11.83 -0.14 10.62
N ALA A 183 12.25 -0.11 9.35
CA ALA A 183 13.65 -0.24 8.95
C ALA A 183 14.52 0.93 9.46
N GLY A 184 13.92 2.07 9.82
CA GLY A 184 14.58 3.21 10.45
C GLY A 184 14.67 4.47 9.58
N PHE A 185 13.98 4.50 8.44
CA PHE A 185 14.00 5.63 7.50
C PHE A 185 12.88 6.65 7.74
N GLY A 186 12.08 6.44 8.79
CA GLY A 186 10.85 7.18 9.06
C GLY A 186 10.97 8.40 9.98
N PRO A 187 9.90 9.21 10.08
CA PRO A 187 8.63 9.07 9.34
C PRO A 187 8.72 9.60 7.90
N GLN A 188 8.02 8.94 6.97
CA GLN A 188 7.95 9.34 5.55
C GLN A 188 7.41 10.78 5.36
N THR A 189 8.31 11.75 5.34
CA THR A 189 7.95 13.18 5.37
C THR A 189 7.24 13.64 4.10
N SER A 190 7.68 13.12 2.94
CA SER A 190 7.03 13.35 1.63
C SER A 190 5.59 12.86 1.59
N ARG A 191 5.31 11.68 2.16
CA ARG A 191 3.94 11.13 2.27
C ARG A 191 3.06 11.98 3.19
N LEU A 192 3.60 12.51 4.29
CA LEU A 192 2.87 13.43 5.17
C LEU A 192 2.56 14.77 4.47
N ASP A 193 3.52 15.31 3.72
CA ASP A 193 3.31 16.54 2.95
C ASP A 193 2.27 16.34 1.85
N CYS A 194 2.35 15.25 1.08
CA CYS A 194 1.35 14.93 0.07
C CYS A 194 -0.04 14.61 0.66
N TYR A 195 -0.11 13.99 1.85
CA TYR A 195 -1.38 13.82 2.58
C TYR A 195 -2.02 15.18 2.89
N SER A 196 -1.24 16.13 3.42
CA SER A 196 -1.71 17.47 3.78
C SER A 196 -2.09 18.32 2.56
N GLY A 197 -1.35 18.15 1.45
CA GLY A 197 -1.37 19.03 0.29
C GLY A 197 -0.80 20.43 0.53
N VAL A 198 -0.10 20.66 1.65
CA VAL A 198 0.42 21.99 2.05
C VAL A 198 1.81 22.26 1.50
N ASN A 199 2.72 21.29 1.60
CA ASN A 199 4.13 21.44 1.18
C ASN A 199 4.49 20.65 -0.09
N ASP A 200 3.54 19.94 -0.69
CA ASP A 200 3.74 19.18 -1.94
C ASP A 200 2.74 19.64 -3.02
N SER A 201 3.25 20.37 -4.01
CA SER A 201 2.46 20.94 -5.12
C SER A 201 1.92 19.89 -6.10
N ARG A 202 2.42 18.65 -6.06
CA ARG A 202 1.84 17.51 -6.80
C ARG A 202 0.53 17.05 -6.16
N CYS A 203 0.36 17.33 -4.87
CA CYS A 203 -0.75 16.84 -4.05
C CYS A 203 -1.68 17.95 -3.55
N ASN A 204 -1.86 19.04 -4.31
CA ASN A 204 -2.82 20.13 -4.00
C ASN A 204 -4.19 19.60 -3.55
N ASP A 205 -4.86 20.27 -2.60
CA ASP A 205 -6.04 19.79 -1.84
C ASP A 205 -5.80 18.57 -0.91
N GLY A 206 -4.60 17.96 -0.90
CA GLY A 206 -4.29 16.80 -0.06
C GLY A 206 -5.24 15.62 -0.32
N ILE A 207 -5.60 14.90 0.74
CA ILE A 207 -6.55 13.77 0.69
C ILE A 207 -8.02 14.15 0.49
N ASN A 208 -8.38 15.44 0.33
CA ASN A 208 -9.79 15.83 0.19
C ASN A 208 -10.48 15.12 -0.99
N GLY A 209 -11.46 14.27 -0.71
CA GLY A 209 -12.23 13.50 -1.69
C GLY A 209 -11.49 12.30 -2.27
N VAL A 210 -10.22 12.10 -1.91
CA VAL A 210 -9.41 10.93 -2.29
C VAL A 210 -9.93 9.72 -1.51
N SER A 211 -10.09 8.59 -2.20
CA SER A 211 -10.44 7.34 -1.53
C SER A 211 -9.19 6.62 -1.03
N LEU A 212 -9.20 6.22 0.24
CA LEU A 212 -8.28 5.23 0.79
C LEU A 212 -8.50 3.84 0.17
N LEU A 213 -9.75 3.49 -0.17
CA LEU A 213 -10.17 2.11 -0.50
C LEU A 213 -10.29 1.82 -2.01
N ASP A 214 -10.47 2.85 -2.83
CA ASP A 214 -10.79 2.74 -4.27
C ASP A 214 -9.74 3.44 -5.13
N TRP A 215 -8.79 2.66 -5.65
CA TRP A 215 -7.60 3.09 -6.38
C TRP A 215 -7.79 3.06 -7.92
N ASN A 216 -9.03 3.29 -8.37
CA ASN A 216 -9.39 3.29 -9.79
C ASN A 216 -8.93 4.52 -10.61
N ASN A 217 -8.18 5.45 -10.00
CA ASN A 217 -7.84 6.73 -10.61
C ASN A 217 -6.35 7.06 -10.45
N ASN A 218 -5.59 6.82 -11.52
CA ASN A 218 -4.15 7.06 -11.60
C ASN A 218 -3.74 8.49 -11.19
N ALA A 219 -4.60 9.49 -11.43
CA ALA A 219 -4.33 10.89 -11.09
C ALA A 219 -4.37 11.19 -9.57
N GLU A 220 -4.83 10.24 -8.74
CA GLU A 220 -4.86 10.36 -7.29
C GLU A 220 -3.78 9.48 -6.61
N VAL A 221 -3.02 8.66 -7.36
CA VAL A 221 -2.17 7.58 -6.81
C VAL A 221 -1.18 8.04 -5.72
N LEU A 222 -0.45 9.15 -5.91
CA LEU A 222 0.48 9.68 -4.90
C LEU A 222 -0.23 10.03 -3.57
N LYS A 223 -1.45 10.53 -3.65
CA LYS A 223 -2.29 10.86 -2.49
C LYS A 223 -2.87 9.61 -1.86
N GLN A 224 -3.13 8.55 -2.64
CA GLN A 224 -3.63 7.27 -2.16
C GLN A 224 -2.56 6.50 -1.39
N TYR A 225 -1.32 6.45 -1.91
CA TYR A 225 -0.13 6.02 -1.16
C TYR A 225 0.02 6.79 0.16
N SER A 226 -0.08 8.12 0.10
CA SER A 226 0.01 8.98 1.29
C SER A 226 -1.10 8.73 2.30
N PHE A 227 -2.33 8.45 1.85
CA PHE A 227 -3.45 8.11 2.73
C PHE A 227 -3.26 6.72 3.35
N ALA A 228 -2.87 5.72 2.55
CA ALA A 228 -2.58 4.37 3.03
C ALA A 228 -1.45 4.36 4.07
N TYR A 229 -0.34 5.04 3.81
CA TYR A 229 0.73 5.25 4.78
C TYR A 229 0.21 5.88 6.07
N VAL A 230 -0.46 7.04 6.02
CA VAL A 230 -0.92 7.73 7.23
C VAL A 230 -1.94 6.90 8.02
N PHE A 231 -2.84 6.17 7.34
CA PHE A 231 -3.82 5.32 8.02
C PHE A 231 -3.18 4.07 8.66
N MET A 232 -2.29 3.39 7.93
CA MET A 232 -1.60 2.20 8.46
C MET A 232 -0.58 2.57 9.54
N ARG A 233 0.09 3.73 9.44
CA ARG A 233 0.95 4.29 10.48
C ARG A 233 0.17 4.62 11.74
N TYR A 234 -1.01 5.24 11.60
CA TYR A 234 -1.91 5.50 12.72
C TYR A 234 -2.31 4.19 13.42
N LEU A 235 -2.79 3.19 12.67
CA LEU A 235 -3.13 1.87 13.23
C LEU A 235 -1.92 1.19 13.92
N TYR A 236 -0.75 1.24 13.30
CA TYR A 236 0.49 0.69 13.86
C TYR A 236 0.79 1.32 15.22
N ASP A 237 0.92 2.64 15.29
CA ASP A 237 1.33 3.34 16.50
C ASP A 237 0.32 3.22 17.65
N ILE A 238 -0.99 3.19 17.34
CA ILE A 238 -2.04 3.07 18.35
C ILE A 238 -2.37 1.62 18.74
N SER A 239 -1.83 0.61 18.05
CA SER A 239 -2.09 -0.81 18.37
C SER A 239 -1.44 -1.25 19.69
N GLY A 240 -0.33 -0.63 20.06
CA GLY A 240 0.49 -0.98 21.21
C GLY A 240 1.19 0.23 21.83
N THR A 241 1.65 0.06 23.06
CA THR A 241 2.39 1.09 23.82
C THR A 241 3.91 0.93 23.68
N THR A 242 4.37 -0.28 23.36
CA THR A 242 5.77 -0.62 23.08
C THR A 242 5.95 -1.06 21.63
N ASP A 243 7.17 -0.96 21.10
CA ASP A 243 7.42 -1.31 19.70
C ASP A 243 7.21 -2.80 19.42
N SER A 244 7.47 -3.69 20.40
CA SER A 244 7.18 -5.13 20.27
C SER A 244 5.68 -5.40 20.07
N GLU A 245 4.79 -4.69 20.79
CA GLU A 245 3.34 -4.83 20.61
C GLU A 245 2.87 -4.35 19.23
N ARG A 246 3.48 -3.26 18.71
CA ARG A 246 3.16 -2.69 17.40
C ARG A 246 3.67 -3.57 16.26
N GLN A 247 4.92 -4.06 16.38
CA GLN A 247 5.47 -5.04 15.45
C GLN A 247 4.66 -6.35 15.48
N GLN A 248 4.17 -6.80 16.63
CA GLN A 248 3.30 -7.98 16.71
C GLN A 248 1.94 -7.75 16.02
N PHE A 249 1.37 -6.54 16.08
CA PHE A 249 0.18 -6.21 15.29
C PHE A 249 0.45 -6.33 13.78
N PHE A 250 1.56 -5.78 13.29
CA PHE A 250 1.97 -5.90 11.88
C PHE A 250 2.42 -7.32 11.46
N ARG A 251 3.01 -8.08 12.38
CA ARG A 251 3.24 -9.53 12.20
C ARG A 251 1.93 -10.25 11.94
N ASN A 252 0.90 -9.92 12.73
CA ASN A 252 -0.44 -10.50 12.56
C ASN A 252 -1.14 -10.03 11.28
N THR A 253 -0.86 -8.83 10.75
CA THR A 253 -1.44 -8.40 9.46
C THR A 253 -0.87 -9.21 8.29
N VAL A 254 0.43 -9.55 8.32
CA VAL A 254 1.12 -10.25 7.22
C VAL A 254 1.11 -11.77 7.34
N VAL A 255 1.55 -12.32 8.47
CA VAL A 255 1.60 -13.77 8.73
C VAL A 255 0.22 -14.33 9.07
N GLY A 256 -0.63 -13.49 9.66
CA GLY A 256 -1.95 -13.87 10.15
C GLY A 256 -1.96 -14.32 11.61
N THR A 257 -3.14 -14.28 12.21
CA THR A 257 -3.41 -14.85 13.55
C THR A 257 -4.71 -15.64 13.53
N GLY A 258 -4.71 -16.83 14.12
CA GLY A 258 -5.87 -17.75 14.08
C GLY A 258 -6.36 -18.10 12.66
N GLY A 259 -5.47 -18.06 11.66
CA GLY A 259 -5.82 -18.27 10.24
C GLY A 259 -6.32 -17.03 9.49
N THR A 260 -6.39 -15.85 10.13
CA THR A 260 -6.82 -14.59 9.50
C THR A 260 -5.62 -13.67 9.24
N ARG A 261 -5.35 -13.32 7.98
CA ARG A 261 -4.44 -12.24 7.56
C ARG A 261 -5.22 -10.94 7.33
N ALA A 262 -4.56 -9.79 7.26
CA ALA A 262 -5.19 -8.49 7.00
C ALA A 262 -5.52 -8.27 5.51
N ASN A 263 -6.10 -9.27 4.85
CA ASN A 263 -6.32 -9.24 3.42
C ASN A 263 -7.53 -8.37 2.99
N SER A 264 -8.34 -7.92 3.95
CA SER A 264 -9.46 -6.98 3.74
C SER A 264 -9.59 -6.02 4.91
N THR A 265 -10.24 -4.87 4.71
CA THR A 265 -10.50 -3.88 5.77
C THR A 265 -11.16 -4.55 6.98
N GLY A 266 -12.12 -5.44 6.74
CA GLY A 266 -12.80 -6.20 7.80
C GLY A 266 -11.85 -7.06 8.63
N ASN A 267 -10.88 -7.73 8.00
CA ASN A 267 -9.92 -8.60 8.68
C ASN A 267 -8.79 -7.81 9.36
N LEU A 268 -8.33 -6.71 8.77
CA LEU A 268 -7.40 -5.77 9.42
C LEU A 268 -7.97 -5.26 10.75
N ILE A 269 -9.26 -4.92 10.79
CA ILE A 269 -9.93 -4.50 12.03
C ILE A 269 -10.14 -5.68 13.01
N SER A 270 -10.41 -6.90 12.53
CA SER A 270 -10.39 -8.10 13.39
C SER A 270 -9.04 -8.29 14.08
N ILE A 271 -7.93 -8.04 13.36
CA ILE A 271 -6.57 -8.14 13.90
C ILE A 271 -6.29 -7.00 14.87
N PHE A 272 -6.68 -5.76 14.55
CA PHE A 272 -6.54 -4.61 15.46
C PHE A 272 -7.29 -4.81 16.78
N LYS A 273 -8.44 -5.49 16.78
CA LYS A 273 -9.19 -5.87 18.00
C LYS A 273 -8.43 -6.84 18.91
N SER A 274 -7.42 -7.54 18.40
CA SER A 274 -6.53 -8.41 19.18
C SER A 274 -5.30 -7.67 19.75
N SER A 275 -5.08 -6.42 19.36
CA SER A 275 -3.91 -5.63 19.77
C SER A 275 -4.03 -5.14 21.22
N PRO A 276 -2.93 -5.07 22.00
CA PRO A 276 -2.98 -4.76 23.43
C PRO A 276 -3.65 -3.43 23.83
N ASN A 277 -3.60 -2.41 22.96
CA ASN A 277 -4.17 -1.10 23.24
C ASN A 277 -5.63 -0.93 22.75
N PHE A 278 -6.28 -2.00 22.26
CA PHE A 278 -7.68 -1.97 21.86
C PHE A 278 -8.64 -1.81 23.05
N ASP A 279 -9.58 -0.88 22.95
CA ASP A 279 -10.59 -0.58 23.97
C ASP A 279 -12.00 -0.57 23.34
N SER A 280 -12.71 -1.68 23.54
CA SER A 280 -14.08 -1.87 23.05
C SER A 280 -15.09 -0.90 23.66
N THR A 281 -14.79 -0.26 24.79
CA THR A 281 -15.64 0.79 25.38
C THR A 281 -15.56 2.11 24.62
N ARG A 282 -14.54 2.29 23.77
CA ARG A 282 -14.32 3.50 22.94
C ARG A 282 -14.65 3.26 21.47
N LEU A 283 -14.32 2.07 20.95
CA LEU A 283 -14.45 1.74 19.52
C LEU A 283 -15.62 0.81 19.19
N THR A 284 -16.32 0.25 20.19
CA THR A 284 -17.33 -0.81 20.08
C THR A 284 -16.76 -2.16 19.64
N SER A 285 -17.61 -3.09 19.19
CA SER A 285 -17.26 -4.47 18.84
C SER A 285 -17.45 -4.80 17.36
N ASN A 286 -18.17 -3.97 16.59
CA ASN A 286 -18.46 -4.20 15.18
C ASN A 286 -17.35 -3.60 14.30
N ASN A 287 -16.74 -4.42 13.43
CA ASN A 287 -15.58 -4.00 12.65
C ASN A 287 -15.84 -2.78 11.74
N SER A 288 -17.05 -2.62 11.17
CA SER A 288 -17.33 -1.47 10.30
C SER A 288 -17.55 -0.17 11.10
N ASP A 289 -18.08 -0.26 12.32
CA ASP A 289 -18.18 0.87 13.24
C ASP A 289 -16.81 1.25 13.84
N ILE A 290 -15.96 0.26 14.15
CA ILE A 290 -14.57 0.49 14.59
C ILE A 290 -13.78 1.21 13.48
N PHE A 291 -13.90 0.76 12.22
CA PHE A 291 -13.28 1.43 11.07
C PHE A 291 -13.79 2.86 10.93
N PHE A 292 -15.11 3.07 10.97
CA PHE A 292 -15.73 4.39 10.92
C PHE A 292 -15.19 5.34 12.00
N ARG A 293 -15.08 4.86 13.25
CA ARG A 293 -14.54 5.64 14.38
C ARG A 293 -13.08 6.00 14.19
N LEU A 294 -12.22 5.02 13.89
CA LEU A 294 -10.78 5.25 13.70
C LEU A 294 -10.51 6.20 12.52
N PHE A 295 -11.23 6.04 11.41
CA PHE A 295 -11.18 6.95 10.27
C PHE A 295 -11.65 8.36 10.62
N THR A 296 -12.74 8.49 11.38
CA THR A 296 -13.25 9.77 11.87
C THR A 296 -12.23 10.45 12.80
N LEU A 297 -11.63 9.72 13.74
CA LEU A 297 -10.62 10.25 14.68
C LEU A 297 -9.35 10.71 13.95
N LEU A 298 -8.86 9.93 12.99
CA LEU A 298 -7.68 10.31 12.21
C LEU A 298 -7.93 11.56 11.36
N THR A 299 -9.01 11.55 10.57
CA THR A 299 -9.34 12.67 9.68
C THR A 299 -9.70 13.94 10.45
N ALA A 300 -10.42 13.85 11.57
CA ALA A 300 -10.69 15.00 12.42
C ALA A 300 -9.38 15.64 12.92
N GLN A 301 -8.44 14.83 13.44
CA GLN A 301 -7.16 15.33 13.94
C GLN A 301 -6.27 15.91 12.83
N SER A 302 -6.15 15.23 11.69
CA SER A 302 -5.33 15.71 10.56
C SER A 302 -5.92 16.93 9.84
N PHE A 303 -7.19 17.24 10.08
CA PHE A 303 -7.89 18.44 9.58
C PHE A 303 -8.01 19.52 10.67
N ASN A 304 -7.33 19.38 11.82
CA ASN A 304 -7.40 20.30 12.97
C ASN A 304 -8.83 20.53 13.54
N ILE A 305 -9.66 19.48 13.52
CA ILE A 305 -10.95 19.42 14.19
C ILE A 305 -10.81 18.64 15.50
N ASN A 306 -10.75 19.40 16.60
CA ASN A 306 -10.60 18.86 17.95
C ASN A 306 -11.94 18.55 18.65
N ASN A 307 -13.06 19.10 18.14
CA ASN A 307 -14.39 18.83 18.69
C ASN A 307 -15.09 17.70 17.93
N VAL A 308 -15.10 16.52 18.54
CA VAL A 308 -15.77 15.30 18.04
C VAL A 308 -16.90 14.85 18.97
N SER A 309 -17.49 15.77 19.75
CA SER A 309 -18.59 15.49 20.68
C SER A 309 -19.95 15.25 20.01
N SER A 310 -20.09 15.65 18.74
CA SER A 310 -21.31 15.54 17.94
C SER A 310 -20.98 15.11 16.52
N VAL A 311 -20.69 13.82 16.36
CA VAL A 311 -20.50 13.18 15.05
C VAL A 311 -21.83 12.58 14.63
N GLN A 312 -22.34 12.96 13.47
CA GLN A 312 -23.53 12.34 12.88
C GLN A 312 -23.12 11.15 12.02
N GLN A 313 -23.68 9.97 12.26
CA GLN A 313 -23.38 8.72 11.56
C GLN A 313 -24.69 8.06 11.08
N VAL A 314 -24.78 7.79 9.77
CA VAL A 314 -25.74 6.82 9.23
C VAL A 314 -25.13 5.44 9.38
N THR A 315 -25.74 4.58 10.21
CA THR A 315 -25.16 3.27 10.54
C THR A 315 -25.42 2.24 9.44
N ALA A 316 -25.00 0.99 9.66
CA ALA A 316 -25.18 -0.11 8.71
C ALA A 316 -26.64 -0.52 8.45
N ASP A 317 -27.61 0.06 9.16
CA ASP A 317 -29.05 -0.11 8.96
C ASP A 317 -29.66 0.85 7.91
N GLY A 318 -28.93 1.90 7.50
CA GLY A 318 -29.40 2.91 6.55
C GLY A 318 -30.52 3.82 7.08
N GLN A 319 -30.69 3.90 8.40
CA GLN A 319 -31.71 4.73 9.05
C GLN A 319 -31.29 6.21 9.13
N ALA A 320 -32.09 7.04 9.80
CA ALA A 320 -31.75 8.42 10.08
C ALA A 320 -30.40 8.54 10.85
N PRO A 321 -29.58 9.58 10.61
CA PRO A 321 -28.29 9.71 11.27
C PRO A 321 -28.42 9.74 12.79
N ASN A 322 -27.68 8.87 13.49
CA ASN A 322 -27.49 8.95 14.94
C ASN A 322 -26.37 9.95 15.27
N THR A 323 -26.43 10.58 16.44
CA THR A 323 -25.33 11.43 16.95
C THR A 323 -24.52 10.66 17.99
N ILE A 324 -23.21 10.58 17.81
CA ILE A 324 -22.28 9.93 18.72
C ILE A 324 -21.23 10.93 19.24
N ASP A 325 -20.83 10.76 20.50
CA ASP A 325 -19.70 11.46 21.11
C ASP A 325 -18.44 10.58 21.01
N LEU A 326 -17.40 11.08 20.35
CA LEU A 326 -16.11 10.39 20.22
C LEU A 326 -15.01 11.02 21.10
N THR A 327 -15.32 11.98 21.98
CA THR A 327 -14.33 12.75 22.75
C THR A 327 -13.43 11.84 23.60
N ALA A 328 -14.00 10.82 24.25
CA ALA A 328 -13.23 9.86 25.03
C ALA A 328 -12.44 8.85 24.16
N ALA A 329 -12.88 8.61 22.92
CA ALA A 329 -12.13 7.79 21.97
C ALA A 329 -10.94 8.58 21.39
N LEU A 330 -11.12 9.87 21.10
CA LEU A 330 -10.06 10.80 20.70
C LEU A 330 -8.96 10.88 21.77
N ALA A 331 -9.34 11.01 23.04
CA ALA A 331 -8.38 11.03 24.15
C ALA A 331 -7.60 9.71 24.33
N LYS A 332 -8.18 8.57 23.92
CA LYS A 332 -7.54 7.25 23.96
C LYS A 332 -6.67 6.97 22.73
N TYR A 333 -7.03 7.53 21.58
CA TYR A 333 -6.37 7.32 20.28
C TYR A 333 -5.95 8.66 19.64
N PRO A 334 -5.10 9.46 20.33
CA PRO A 334 -4.60 10.72 19.80
C PRO A 334 -3.68 10.47 18.60
N LEU A 335 -3.45 11.52 17.80
CA LEU A 335 -2.52 11.48 16.69
C LEU A 335 -1.08 11.21 17.22
N PRO A 336 -0.42 10.12 16.81
CA PRO A 336 0.92 9.78 17.26
C PRO A 336 1.98 10.81 16.86
N THR A 337 3.10 10.82 17.59
CA THR A 337 4.21 11.75 17.34
C THR A 337 4.88 11.59 15.97
N SER A 338 4.85 10.38 15.40
CA SER A 338 5.23 10.05 14.01
C SER A 338 4.45 10.85 12.97
N LEU A 339 3.19 11.19 13.26
CA LEU A 339 2.27 11.93 12.40
C LEU A 339 2.14 13.40 12.80
N ASN A 340 2.94 13.90 13.75
CA ASN A 340 2.88 15.28 14.27
C ASN A 340 3.08 16.36 13.19
N ARG A 341 3.65 16.01 12.02
CA ARG A 341 3.71 16.91 10.86
C ARG A 341 2.32 17.37 10.40
N LEU A 342 1.28 16.55 10.57
CA LEU A 342 -0.12 16.88 10.24
C LEU A 342 -0.78 17.82 11.27
N ILE A 343 -0.16 18.05 12.44
CA ILE A 343 -0.56 19.10 13.39
C ILE A 343 0.06 20.44 12.99
N ILE A 344 1.30 20.42 12.48
CA ILE A 344 2.00 21.61 11.98
C ILE A 344 1.41 22.05 10.63
N TYR A 345 1.11 21.09 9.75
CA TYR A 345 0.56 21.28 8.41
C TYR A 345 -0.71 20.42 8.25
N PRO A 346 -1.83 20.83 8.86
CA PRO A 346 -3.11 20.12 8.69
C PRO A 346 -3.59 20.24 7.24
N VAL A 347 -4.41 19.27 6.82
CA VAL A 347 -5.09 19.31 5.52
C VAL A 347 -5.90 20.60 5.43
N SER A 348 -5.71 21.36 4.35
CA SER A 348 -6.48 22.58 4.13
C SER A 348 -7.92 22.26 3.70
N PRO A 349 -8.92 23.08 4.08
CA PRO A 349 -10.27 22.95 3.55
C PRO A 349 -10.28 23.10 2.03
N THR A 350 -11.07 22.29 1.34
CA THR A 350 -11.19 22.32 -0.13
C THR A 350 -12.44 23.08 -0.58
N THR A 351 -12.57 23.29 -1.89
CA THR A 351 -13.82 23.76 -2.51
C THR A 351 -14.90 22.68 -2.35
N ALA A 352 -16.15 23.07 -2.08
CA ALA A 352 -17.23 22.15 -1.77
C ALA A 352 -17.44 21.07 -2.86
N LYS A 353 -17.09 19.81 -2.56
CA LYS A 353 -17.30 18.67 -3.46
C LYS A 353 -18.74 18.17 -3.34
N SER A 354 -19.40 17.97 -4.47
CA SER A 354 -20.83 17.59 -4.56
C SER A 354 -21.09 16.09 -4.34
N SER A 355 -20.04 15.27 -4.27
CA SER A 355 -20.12 13.83 -4.03
C SER A 355 -18.98 13.36 -3.13
N ILE A 356 -19.13 12.16 -2.57
CA ILE A 356 -18.10 11.50 -1.78
C ILE A 356 -17.98 10.04 -2.20
N LYS A 357 -16.72 9.60 -2.39
CA LYS A 357 -16.32 8.20 -2.62
C LYS A 357 -16.34 7.43 -1.29
N GLN A 358 -16.50 6.11 -1.33
CA GLN A 358 -16.24 5.26 -0.17
C GLN A 358 -14.76 5.35 0.20
N GLY A 359 -14.41 5.33 1.49
CA GLY A 359 -13.03 5.51 1.96
C GLY A 359 -12.50 6.94 1.88
N ALA A 360 -13.34 7.95 1.67
CA ALA A 360 -12.92 9.35 1.51
C ALA A 360 -13.47 10.28 2.60
N ALA A 361 -12.79 11.41 2.80
CA ALA A 361 -13.25 12.56 3.60
C ALA A 361 -13.10 13.87 2.82
N ASN A 362 -13.95 14.85 3.10
CA ASN A 362 -13.85 16.23 2.59
C ASN A 362 -13.93 17.20 3.76
N PHE A 363 -13.03 18.18 3.79
CA PHE A 363 -12.95 19.24 4.79
C PHE A 363 -13.52 20.56 4.24
N TYR A 364 -14.39 21.20 5.02
CA TYR A 364 -15.13 22.41 4.63
C TYR A 364 -14.91 23.53 5.66
N THR A 365 -14.76 24.77 5.21
CA THR A 365 -14.78 26.01 6.04
C THR A 365 -16.17 26.44 6.49
N THR A 366 -17.22 25.73 6.09
CA THR A 366 -18.63 26.13 6.24
C THR A 366 -19.50 24.91 6.49
N ASN A 367 -20.83 25.10 6.51
CA ASN A 367 -21.81 24.03 6.71
C ASN A 367 -21.57 22.85 5.77
N THR A 368 -21.39 21.67 6.35
CA THR A 368 -21.28 20.43 5.61
C THR A 368 -22.61 20.05 4.95
N PRO A 369 -22.59 19.45 3.74
CA PRO A 369 -23.77 18.87 3.11
C PRO A 369 -24.61 18.04 4.08
N ALA A 370 -25.94 18.14 3.94
CA ALA A 370 -26.85 17.28 4.67
C ALA A 370 -26.70 15.83 4.19
N ILE A 371 -26.50 14.89 5.11
CA ILE A 371 -26.57 13.46 4.79
C ILE A 371 -28.05 13.09 4.75
N SER A 372 -28.56 12.77 3.56
CA SER A 372 -29.88 12.16 3.43
C SER A 372 -29.82 10.71 3.88
N ALA A 373 -30.86 10.26 4.59
CA ALA A 373 -31.09 8.85 4.86
C ALA A 373 -31.52 8.15 3.55
N SER A 374 -30.58 7.97 2.63
CA SER A 374 -30.76 7.16 1.42
C SER A 374 -30.47 5.70 1.76
N SER A 375 -31.39 4.81 1.39
CA SER A 375 -31.43 3.39 1.76
C SER A 375 -30.30 2.51 1.17
N SER A 376 -29.17 3.10 0.75
CA SER A 376 -28.08 2.44 0.04
C SER A 376 -26.67 2.78 0.52
N ARG A 377 -26.47 3.79 1.40
CA ARG A 377 -25.15 4.14 1.93
C ARG A 377 -25.08 3.92 3.44
N LYS A 378 -24.11 3.09 3.86
CA LYS A 378 -23.83 2.71 5.24
C LYS A 378 -22.57 3.40 5.71
N ASN A 379 -22.43 3.61 7.03
CA ASN A 379 -21.26 4.21 7.67
C ASN A 379 -20.76 5.50 6.98
N GLN A 380 -21.71 6.33 6.55
CA GLN A 380 -21.47 7.70 6.12
C GLN A 380 -21.66 8.63 7.31
N GLY A 381 -20.81 9.62 7.47
CA GLY A 381 -20.89 10.53 8.60
C GLY A 381 -20.44 11.96 8.31
N ARG A 382 -20.74 12.84 9.24
CA ARG A 382 -20.27 14.22 9.23
C ARG A 382 -20.01 14.74 10.64
N ILE A 383 -19.05 15.67 10.72
CA ILE A 383 -18.84 16.51 11.89
C ILE A 383 -19.31 17.92 11.53
N THR A 384 -20.18 18.49 12.34
CA THR A 384 -20.75 19.83 12.13
C THR A 384 -20.19 20.81 13.16
N GLY A 385 -19.55 21.89 12.71
CA GLY A 385 -19.13 23.02 13.52
C GLY A 385 -19.51 24.34 12.87
N VAL A 386 -19.51 25.42 13.67
CA VAL A 386 -19.92 26.77 13.23
C VAL A 386 -18.94 27.36 12.20
N THR A 387 -17.67 26.97 12.26
CA THR A 387 -16.57 27.52 11.45
C THR A 387 -15.90 26.49 10.53
N GLN A 388 -16.25 25.21 10.68
CA GLN A 388 -15.64 24.11 9.93
C GLN A 388 -16.43 22.81 10.07
N GLY A 389 -16.25 21.86 9.14
CA GLY A 389 -16.82 20.53 9.27
C GLY A 389 -16.26 19.51 8.27
N ILE A 390 -16.57 18.24 8.53
CA ILE A 390 -16.14 17.09 7.69
C ILE A 390 -17.37 16.37 7.15
N VAL A 391 -17.33 15.92 5.91
CA VAL A 391 -18.16 14.80 5.44
C VAL A 391 -17.24 13.65 5.09
N LEU A 392 -17.54 12.45 5.58
CA LEU A 392 -16.77 11.23 5.36
C LEU A 392 -17.67 10.03 5.02
N TRP A 393 -17.15 9.08 4.26
CA TRP A 393 -17.81 7.79 4.02
C TRP A 393 -16.83 6.66 4.33
N ALA A 394 -16.82 6.24 5.60
CA ALA A 394 -15.91 5.25 6.13
C ALA A 394 -16.64 3.92 6.35
N ASP A 395 -17.16 3.34 5.27
CA ASP A 395 -17.75 2.00 5.28
C ASP A 395 -16.67 0.98 4.97
N SER A 396 -16.34 0.11 5.93
CA SER A 396 -15.64 -1.13 5.61
C SER A 396 -16.59 -1.98 4.78
N PRO A 397 -16.25 -2.35 3.53
CA PRO A 397 -17.01 -3.41 2.87
C PRO A 397 -17.02 -4.64 3.79
N GLN A 398 -18.18 -5.28 3.97
CA GLN A 398 -18.20 -6.60 4.60
C GLN A 398 -17.36 -7.51 3.72
N GLY A 399 -16.25 -7.99 4.30
CA GLY A 399 -15.15 -8.67 3.62
C GLY A 399 -15.36 -8.90 2.14
N LEU A 400 -14.74 -8.05 1.31
CA LEU A 400 -14.32 -8.51 -0.01
C LEU A 400 -13.36 -9.67 0.26
N ASN A 401 -13.93 -10.87 0.35
CA ASN A 401 -13.20 -12.08 0.11
C ASN A 401 -12.78 -11.97 -1.35
N ALA A 402 -11.58 -11.44 -1.57
CA ALA A 402 -10.83 -11.59 -2.81
C ALA A 402 -10.45 -13.08 -2.93
N ASN A 403 -11.48 -13.91 -3.11
CA ASN A 403 -11.44 -15.33 -3.35
C ASN A 403 -10.98 -15.55 -4.79
N LEU A 404 -9.74 -15.16 -5.03
CA LEU A 404 -9.08 -15.38 -6.30
C LEU A 404 -8.54 -16.79 -6.24
N LYS A 405 -9.38 -17.72 -6.72
CA LYS A 405 -8.96 -19.10 -6.93
C LYS A 405 -7.81 -19.08 -7.93
N PHE A 406 -6.61 -19.38 -7.45
CA PHE A 406 -5.54 -19.82 -8.32
C PHE A 406 -6.05 -21.05 -9.08
N THR A 407 -6.44 -20.83 -10.32
CA THR A 407 -6.84 -21.88 -11.25
C THR A 407 -5.66 -22.02 -12.20
N PRO A 408 -4.66 -22.88 -11.91
CA PRO A 408 -3.56 -23.08 -12.84
C PRO A 408 -4.17 -23.52 -14.16
N GLY A 409 -3.82 -22.81 -15.24
CA GLY A 409 -4.48 -22.93 -16.54
C GLY A 409 -4.54 -24.37 -17.03
N LYS A 410 -5.69 -25.00 -16.85
CA LYS A 410 -6.06 -26.26 -17.50
C LYS A 410 -6.98 -25.93 -18.66
N ASP A 411 -6.38 -25.98 -19.83
CA ASP A 411 -6.97 -26.27 -21.13
C ASP A 411 -8.04 -25.29 -21.63
N ASP A 412 -7.75 -24.70 -22.80
CA ASP A 412 -8.71 -23.93 -23.59
C ASP A 412 -9.99 -24.75 -23.87
N VAL A 413 -11.18 -24.22 -23.51
CA VAL A 413 -12.46 -24.31 -24.26
C VAL A 413 -13.59 -23.62 -23.45
N PRO A 414 -14.50 -22.85 -24.10
CA PRO A 414 -15.49 -22.03 -23.40
C PRO A 414 -16.78 -22.79 -23.05
N ILE A 415 -17.27 -22.65 -21.81
CA ILE A 415 -18.58 -23.19 -21.36
C ILE A 415 -19.44 -22.10 -20.69
N GLN A 416 -20.76 -22.24 -20.88
CA GLN A 416 -21.80 -21.22 -20.75
C GLN A 416 -22.17 -20.79 -19.31
N ASN A 417 -22.69 -19.57 -19.20
CA ASN A 417 -23.28 -18.95 -17.99
C ASN A 417 -24.44 -19.76 -17.35
N PRO A 418 -24.44 -19.87 -16.01
CA PRO A 418 -25.65 -19.83 -15.18
C PRO A 418 -25.89 -18.43 -14.57
N SER A 419 -27.12 -18.11 -14.18
CA SER A 419 -27.60 -16.72 -14.05
C SER A 419 -27.74 -16.12 -12.63
N LYS A 420 -27.21 -14.90 -12.46
CA LYS A 420 -27.65 -13.71 -11.64
C LYS A 420 -28.62 -13.87 -10.45
N PRO A 421 -28.42 -13.04 -9.42
CA PRO A 421 -29.20 -11.79 -9.27
C PRO A 421 -28.31 -10.53 -9.35
N ARG A 422 -28.52 -9.57 -10.26
CA ARG A 422 -29.47 -8.42 -10.19
C ARG A 422 -29.08 -7.49 -9.01
N SER A 423 -28.54 -6.29 -9.18
CA SER A 423 -28.62 -5.28 -10.27
C SER A 423 -27.52 -4.19 -10.03
N LEU A 424 -26.92 -3.43 -10.95
CA LEU A 424 -26.95 -3.12 -12.42
C LEU A 424 -25.54 -2.56 -12.78
N LYS A 425 -25.05 -2.33 -14.01
CA LYS A 425 -25.54 -2.48 -15.41
C LYS A 425 -24.28 -2.75 -16.28
N SER A 426 -24.17 -3.92 -16.91
CA SER A 426 -23.05 -4.25 -17.80
C SER A 426 -23.32 -3.76 -19.23
N VAL A 427 -22.42 -2.95 -19.80
CA VAL A 427 -22.28 -2.85 -21.27
C VAL A 427 -21.26 -3.90 -21.69
N ILE A 428 -21.68 -4.87 -22.49
CA ILE A 428 -20.74 -5.73 -23.22
C ILE A 428 -20.35 -4.96 -24.47
N GLN A 429 -19.08 -4.59 -24.56
CA GLN A 429 -18.46 -4.11 -25.78
C GLN A 429 -17.19 -4.94 -25.98
N GLU A 430 -17.09 -5.62 -27.12
CA GLU A 430 -15.84 -6.24 -27.56
C GLU A 430 -14.84 -5.09 -27.80
N SER A 431 -13.65 -5.20 -27.19
CA SER A 431 -12.71 -4.10 -26.92
C SER A 431 -13.29 -2.97 -26.04
N SER A 432 -12.65 -2.71 -24.90
CA SER A 432 -13.01 -1.61 -23.98
C SER A 432 -11.74 -0.92 -23.44
N PRO A 433 -11.72 0.41 -23.24
CA PRO A 433 -10.47 1.19 -23.17
C PRO A 433 -10.08 1.59 -21.73
N TYR A 434 -10.27 0.72 -20.74
CA TYR A 434 -10.07 1.04 -19.31
C TYR A 434 -9.42 -0.08 -18.51
N GLY A 435 -8.44 0.29 -17.67
CA GLY A 435 -7.99 -0.51 -16.52
C GLY A 435 -6.70 -1.30 -16.73
N ALA A 436 -5.94 -1.46 -15.65
CA ALA A 436 -4.55 -1.91 -15.63
C ALA A 436 -4.23 -2.46 -14.21
N ILE A 437 -3.45 -3.55 -14.09
CA ILE A 437 -3.34 -4.43 -12.90
C ILE A 437 -1.86 -4.76 -12.58
N PRO A 438 -1.40 -4.75 -11.31
CA PRO A 438 -0.14 -4.06 -11.03
C PRO A 438 1.11 -4.91 -10.70
N ILE A 439 2.22 -4.20 -10.46
CA ILE A 439 3.54 -4.68 -10.07
C ILE A 439 3.70 -4.42 -8.56
N CYS A 440 3.69 -5.47 -7.75
CA CYS A 440 3.80 -5.53 -6.27
C CYS A 440 2.58 -6.02 -5.45
N GLY A 441 1.65 -6.83 -6.00
CA GLY A 441 0.89 -7.71 -5.10
C GLY A 441 -0.41 -8.41 -5.50
N ILE A 442 -1.06 -8.16 -6.65
CA ILE A 442 -2.36 -8.82 -6.94
C ILE A 442 -2.46 -9.54 -8.31
N GLU A 443 -2.61 -10.87 -8.24
CA GLU A 443 -2.90 -11.86 -9.32
C GLU A 443 -1.76 -12.32 -10.26
N PHE A 444 -1.95 -13.49 -10.91
CA PHE A 444 -0.86 -14.44 -11.18
C PHE A 444 -0.50 -14.69 -12.67
N THR A 445 0.77 -14.47 -12.98
CA THR A 445 1.63 -15.15 -13.98
C THR A 445 1.40 -14.98 -15.50
N ASN A 446 0.22 -14.61 -16.00
CA ASN A 446 0.00 -14.49 -17.46
C ASN A 446 -0.34 -13.07 -17.98
N ASP A 447 -0.65 -12.12 -17.11
CA ASP A 447 -1.13 -10.80 -17.50
C ASP A 447 -0.02 -9.73 -17.64
N LEU A 448 -0.39 -8.62 -18.28
CA LEU A 448 0.40 -7.39 -18.30
C LEU A 448 0.48 -6.86 -16.86
N ALA A 449 1.67 -6.46 -16.39
CA ALA A 449 1.77 -5.77 -15.12
C ALA A 449 1.66 -4.25 -15.33
N HIS A 450 1.45 -3.49 -14.26
CA HIS A 450 1.14 -2.05 -14.34
C HIS A 450 1.62 -1.30 -13.07
N THR A 451 1.84 0.01 -13.14
CA THR A 451 2.70 0.74 -12.18
C THR A 451 1.97 1.28 -10.92
N TYR A 452 0.95 0.58 -10.39
CA TYR A 452 0.13 1.11 -9.28
C TYR A 452 0.52 0.60 -7.88
N GLU A 453 1.22 -0.53 -7.81
CA GLU A 453 1.78 -1.11 -6.57
C GLU A 453 3.29 -0.84 -6.46
N SER A 454 3.93 -0.40 -7.55
CA SER A 454 5.35 -0.04 -7.60
C SER A 454 5.51 1.43 -7.20
N ILE A 455 6.38 1.76 -6.25
CA ILE A 455 6.50 3.14 -5.71
C ILE A 455 6.67 4.17 -6.85
N PRO A 456 5.67 5.04 -7.08
CA PRO A 456 5.78 6.11 -8.06
C PRO A 456 6.42 7.34 -7.41
N ILE A 457 7.46 7.89 -8.04
CA ILE A 457 8.10 9.15 -7.65
C ILE A 457 8.13 10.09 -8.86
N GLU A 458 7.83 11.37 -8.63
CA GLU A 458 7.92 12.48 -9.60
C GLU A 458 9.04 13.47 -9.25
#